data_AF-A0A3M7KUC9-F1
#
_entry.id   AF-A0A3M7KUC9-F1
#
_cell.length_a   1.000
_cell.length_b   1.000
_cell.length_c   1.000
_cell.angle_alpha   90.00
_cell.angle_beta   90.00
_cell.angle_gamma   90.00
#
_symmetry.space_group_name_H-M   'P 1'
#
loop_
_entity.id
_entity.type
_entity.pdbx_description
1 polymer ?
#
loop_
_entity_poly.entity_id
_entity_poly.type
_entity_poly.pdbx_seq_one_letter_code
_entity_poly.pdbx_strand_id
1 'polypeptide(L)'
;HKGFSKAGSTRTSTLHIPGQKACTADSDGNIGAGNKGKNNFGTKNDGNNNIGNANVGNANWGNNNKGTGNRCFNKTGDRKIVSDCSLLEFRKY
;
A
#
# COMPACT_ATOMS: atom_id res chain seq x y z
N HIS A 1 29.40 18.84 0.80
CA HIS A 1 28.82 17.48 0.75
C HIS A 1 28.59 16.94 2.15
N LYS A 2 27.34 16.94 2.65
CA LYS A 2 26.88 16.01 3.69
C LYS A 2 25.47 15.58 3.32
N GLY A 3 25.34 14.29 3.04
CA GLY A 3 24.12 13.66 2.57
C GLY A 3 23.09 13.54 3.69
N PHE A 4 21.82 13.78 3.35
CA PHE A 4 20.71 13.51 4.23
C PHE A 4 20.15 12.14 3.88
N SER A 5 20.42 11.16 4.75
CA SER A 5 19.67 9.90 4.80
C SER A 5 18.92 9.87 6.12
N LYS A 6 17.58 10.03 6.10
CA LYS A 6 16.74 9.33 7.07
C LYS A 6 15.27 9.24 6.64
N ALA A 7 14.76 8.02 6.83
CA ALA A 7 13.47 7.52 6.45
C ALA A 7 12.29 8.11 7.26
N GLY A 8 11.12 8.12 6.62
CA GLY A 8 9.81 8.13 7.30
C GLY A 8 9.04 9.44 7.19
N SER A 9 7.94 9.42 6.45
CA SER A 9 6.82 10.33 6.70
C SER A 9 5.51 9.59 6.54
N THR A 10 5.09 8.89 7.60
CA THR A 10 3.67 8.65 7.85
C THR A 10 3.01 10.01 8.07
N ARG A 11 2.43 10.58 7.02
CA ARG A 11 1.57 11.76 7.14
C ARG A 11 0.19 11.31 7.59
N THR A 12 0.04 11.00 8.88
CA THR A 12 -1.27 11.00 9.54
C THR A 12 -1.56 12.43 9.99
N SER A 13 -1.73 13.34 9.05
CA SER A 13 -2.29 14.67 9.34
C SER A 13 -3.63 14.76 8.62
N THR A 14 -4.71 14.62 9.37
CA THR A 14 -6.10 14.83 8.95
C THR A 14 -6.41 16.26 8.50
N LEU A 15 -5.42 17.16 8.57
CA LEU A 15 -5.53 18.53 8.08
C LEU A 15 -5.11 18.60 6.61
N HIS A 16 -6.10 18.51 5.72
CA HIS A 16 -5.92 18.83 4.30
C HIS A 16 -5.79 20.34 4.15
N ILE A 17 -4.57 20.82 3.94
CA ILE A 17 -4.31 22.22 3.57
C ILE A 17 -4.29 22.26 2.03
N PRO A 18 -5.20 22.99 1.36
CA PRO A 18 -5.15 23.18 -0.09
C PRO A 18 -3.77 23.67 -0.52
N GLY A 19 -3.17 23.02 -1.52
CA GLY A 19 -1.82 23.34 -1.99
C GLY A 19 -0.67 22.64 -1.23
N GLN A 20 -0.96 21.79 -0.24
CA GLN A 20 0.06 20.97 0.40
C GLN A 20 0.61 19.93 -0.58
N LYS A 21 1.93 19.93 -0.78
CA LYS A 21 2.61 19.00 -1.68
C LYS A 21 2.41 17.56 -1.22
N ALA A 22 1.93 16.71 -2.13
CA ALA A 22 1.80 15.28 -1.91
C ALA A 22 3.16 14.64 -1.57
N CYS A 23 3.12 13.50 -0.88
CA CYS A 23 4.30 12.67 -0.68
C CYS A 23 4.88 12.30 -2.05
N THR A 24 6.18 12.56 -2.26
CA THR A 24 6.87 12.13 -3.48
C THR A 24 7.24 10.66 -3.38
N ALA A 25 7.16 9.95 -4.50
CA ALA A 25 7.63 8.58 -4.58
C ALA A 25 9.16 8.49 -4.44
N ASP A 26 9.67 7.34 -4.00
CA ASP A 26 11.08 6.98 -4.11
C ASP A 26 11.48 6.63 -5.56
N SER A 27 12.74 6.23 -5.78
CA SER A 27 13.26 5.86 -7.11
C SER A 27 12.57 4.62 -7.70
N ASP A 28 11.94 3.79 -6.88
CA ASP A 28 11.20 2.60 -7.28
C ASP A 28 9.70 2.86 -7.42
N GLY A 29 9.27 4.13 -7.30
CA GLY A 29 7.87 4.54 -7.43
C GLY A 29 7.03 4.29 -6.18
N ASN A 30 7.63 3.93 -5.05
CA ASN A 30 6.86 3.69 -3.82
C ASN A 30 6.51 4.99 -3.10
N ILE A 31 5.27 5.08 -2.63
CA ILE A 31 4.77 6.16 -1.77
C ILE A 31 4.43 5.57 -0.40
N GLY A 32 5.15 6.02 0.63
CA GLY A 32 4.97 5.59 2.02
C GLY A 32 6.24 4.99 2.61
N ALA A 33 6.11 4.11 3.59
CA ALA A 33 7.25 3.65 4.39
C ALA A 33 7.36 2.13 4.47
N GLY A 34 8.59 1.61 4.39
CA GLY A 34 8.89 0.19 4.58
C GLY A 34 8.42 -0.72 3.45
N ASN A 35 8.12 -0.17 2.27
CA ASN A 35 7.80 -0.97 1.09
C ASN A 35 9.08 -1.61 0.53
N LYS A 36 8.97 -2.84 0.02
CA LYS A 36 9.99 -3.56 -0.75
C LYS A 36 9.40 -3.90 -2.12
N GLY A 37 10.16 -3.65 -3.18
CA GLY A 37 9.67 -3.75 -4.56
C GLY A 37 9.29 -2.37 -5.11
N LYS A 38 8.38 -2.34 -6.10
CA LYS A 38 8.10 -1.16 -6.93
C LYS A 38 6.65 -0.73 -6.89
N ASN A 39 6.40 0.57 -7.07
CA ASN A 39 5.08 1.17 -7.27
C ASN A 39 4.06 0.86 -6.17
N ASN A 40 4.50 0.69 -4.91
CA ASN A 40 3.59 0.43 -3.80
C ASN A 40 3.09 1.75 -3.18
N PHE A 41 1.81 1.82 -2.87
CA PHE A 41 1.20 2.90 -2.10
C PHE A 41 0.78 2.40 -0.72
N GLY A 42 1.34 3.00 0.33
CA GLY A 42 1.05 2.66 1.73
C GLY A 42 2.29 2.17 2.47
N THR A 43 2.13 1.24 3.42
CA THR A 43 3.24 0.83 4.30
C THR A 43 3.48 -0.67 4.33
N LYS A 44 4.76 -1.06 4.48
CA LYS A 44 5.19 -2.44 4.70
C LYS A 44 4.72 -3.45 3.64
N ASN A 45 4.53 -3.03 2.39
CA ASN A 45 4.24 -3.97 1.31
C ASN A 45 5.52 -4.67 0.83
N ASP A 46 5.44 -5.96 0.51
CA ASP A 46 6.54 -6.76 -0.05
C ASP A 46 6.12 -7.33 -1.41
N GLY A 47 6.56 -6.68 -2.49
CA GLY A 47 6.19 -6.98 -3.87
C GLY A 47 5.88 -5.72 -4.67
N ASN A 48 5.06 -5.81 -5.72
CA ASN A 48 4.86 -4.70 -6.65
C ASN A 48 3.40 -4.25 -6.81
N ASN A 49 3.19 -2.97 -7.03
CA ASN A 49 1.89 -2.37 -7.35
C ASN A 49 0.80 -2.60 -6.28
N ASN A 50 1.18 -2.75 -5.00
CA ASN A 50 0.20 -2.91 -3.93
C ASN A 50 -0.32 -1.56 -3.42
N ILE A 51 -1.61 -1.50 -3.08
CA ILE A 51 -2.28 -0.34 -2.47
C ILE A 51 -2.80 -0.76 -1.10
N GLY A 52 -2.31 -0.12 -0.04
CA GLY A 52 -2.67 -0.39 1.35
C GLY A 52 -1.45 -0.84 2.16
N ASN A 53 -1.67 -1.67 3.18
CA ASN A 53 -0.64 -2.00 4.16
C ASN A 53 -0.38 -3.50 4.28
N ALA A 54 0.90 -3.85 4.48
CA ALA A 54 1.34 -5.20 4.78
C ALA A 54 0.88 -6.27 3.77
N ASN A 55 0.78 -5.92 2.49
CA ASN A 55 0.52 -6.90 1.44
C ASN A 55 1.81 -7.58 1.00
N VAL A 56 1.73 -8.86 0.64
CA VAL A 56 2.83 -9.65 0.08
C VAL A 56 2.39 -10.16 -1.30
N GLY A 57 3.17 -9.87 -2.34
CA GLY A 57 2.86 -10.23 -3.73
C GLY A 57 2.52 -9.02 -4.59
N ASN A 58 1.67 -9.19 -5.61
CA ASN A 58 1.49 -8.19 -6.67
C ASN A 58 0.05 -7.68 -6.79
N ALA A 59 -0.11 -6.38 -7.04
CA ALA A 59 -1.39 -5.77 -7.41
C ALA A 59 -2.54 -5.98 -6.39
N ASN A 60 -2.22 -6.12 -5.10
CA ASN A 60 -3.23 -6.22 -4.05
C ASN A 60 -3.75 -4.82 -3.67
N TRP A 61 -5.05 -4.72 -3.40
CA TRP A 61 -5.70 -3.56 -2.83
C TRP A 61 -6.39 -3.96 -1.52
N GLY A 62 -5.92 -3.36 -0.44
CA GLY A 62 -6.41 -3.56 0.92
C GLY A 62 -5.23 -3.82 1.85
N ASN A 63 -5.49 -4.52 2.95
CA ASN A 63 -4.46 -4.78 3.96
C ASN A 63 -4.26 -6.27 4.19
N ASN A 64 -3.02 -6.66 4.51
CA ASN A 64 -2.65 -8.03 4.88
C ASN A 64 -2.98 -9.10 3.82
N ASN A 65 -2.98 -8.75 2.53
CA ASN A 65 -3.19 -9.76 1.49
C ASN A 65 -1.89 -10.44 1.11
N LYS A 66 -1.92 -11.75 0.86
CA LYS A 66 -0.80 -12.53 0.35
C LYS A 66 -1.18 -13.21 -0.96
N GLY A 67 -0.61 -12.76 -2.07
CA GLY A 67 -0.85 -13.30 -3.41
C GLY A 67 -0.97 -12.19 -4.45
N THR A 68 -1.76 -12.42 -5.49
CA THR A 68 -1.87 -11.55 -6.66
C THR A 68 -3.30 -11.06 -6.86
N GLY A 69 -3.44 -9.74 -6.96
CA GLY A 69 -4.69 -9.13 -7.35
C GLY A 69 -5.77 -9.20 -6.28
N ASN A 70 -5.50 -9.42 -5.00
CA ASN A 70 -6.59 -9.43 -4.02
C ASN A 70 -7.18 -8.03 -3.84
N ARG A 71 -8.51 -7.90 -3.75
CA ARG A 71 -9.22 -6.62 -3.50
C ARG A 71 -10.07 -6.78 -2.25
N CYS A 72 -9.42 -7.00 -1.11
CA CYS A 72 -10.04 -7.14 0.21
C CYS A 72 -8.99 -7.11 1.33
N PHE A 73 -9.30 -7.66 2.49
CA PHE A 73 -8.44 -7.68 3.66
C PHE A 73 -8.12 -9.12 4.06
N ASN A 74 -6.90 -9.38 4.51
CA ASN A 74 -6.47 -10.67 5.08
C ASN A 74 -6.64 -11.88 4.14
N LYS A 75 -6.65 -11.69 2.82
CA LYS A 75 -6.80 -12.80 1.86
C LYS A 75 -5.45 -13.44 1.55
N THR A 76 -5.42 -14.77 1.53
CA THR A 76 -4.30 -15.55 1.00
C THR A 76 -4.69 -16.24 -0.30
N GLY A 77 -3.77 -16.30 -1.25
CA GLY A 77 -3.96 -16.82 -2.60
C GLY A 77 -4.18 -15.70 -3.63
N ASP A 78 -4.44 -16.08 -4.87
CA ASP A 78 -4.66 -15.12 -5.95
C ASP A 78 -6.15 -14.87 -6.17
N ARG A 79 -6.49 -13.70 -6.75
CA ARG A 79 -7.86 -13.39 -7.15
C ARG A 79 -8.34 -14.42 -8.18
N LYS A 80 -9.46 -15.06 -7.87
CA LYS A 80 -10.26 -15.82 -8.83
C LYS A 80 -11.34 -14.94 -9.45
N ILE A 81 -11.94 -15.38 -10.56
CA ILE A 81 -13.04 -14.65 -11.24
C ILE A 81 -14.25 -14.46 -10.31
N VAL A 82 -14.41 -15.34 -9.32
CA VAL A 82 -15.46 -15.26 -8.30
C VAL A 82 -15.01 -14.35 -7.15
N SER A 83 -15.92 -13.54 -6.61
CA SER A 83 -15.63 -12.64 -5.48
C SER A 83 -15.42 -13.45 -4.20
N ASP A 84 -14.19 -13.89 -3.97
CA ASP A 84 -13.78 -14.49 -2.69
C ASP A 84 -13.74 -13.46 -1.54
N CYS A 85 -13.87 -12.18 -1.89
CA CYS A 85 -13.87 -11.04 -1.00
C CYS A 85 -15.31 -10.58 -0.78
N SER A 86 -15.78 -10.59 0.47
CA SER A 86 -17.16 -10.21 0.79
C SER A 86 -17.31 -8.69 0.85
N LEU A 87 -18.37 -8.14 0.25
CA LEU A 87 -18.71 -6.72 0.39
C LEU A 87 -18.97 -6.31 1.86
N LEU A 88 -19.31 -7.28 2.74
CA LEU A 88 -19.46 -7.03 4.17
C LEU A 88 -18.14 -6.65 4.84
N GLU A 89 -16.99 -7.06 4.31
CA GLU A 89 -15.68 -6.70 4.87
C GLU A 89 -15.37 -5.21 4.68
N PHE A 90 -15.81 -4.62 3.56
CA PHE A 90 -15.66 -3.19 3.30
C PHE A 90 -16.58 -2.30 4.14
N ARG A 91 -17.64 -2.86 4.74
CA ARG A 91 -18.57 -2.11 5.58
C ARG A 91 -18.14 -2.01 7.04
N LYS A 92 -17.15 -2.81 7.45
CA LYS A 92 -16.72 -2.91 8.86
C LYS A 92 -15.68 -1.88 9.27
N TYR A 93 -15.12 -1.13 8.31
CA TYR A 93 -14.05 -0.17 8.50
C TYR A 93 -14.30 1.06 7.64
#